data_AF-A0A9E3CIE9-F1
#
_entry.id   AF-A0A9E3CIE9-F1
#
_cell.length_a   1.000
_cell.length_b   1.000
_cell.length_c   1.000
_cell.angle_alpha   90.00
_cell.angle_beta   90.00
_cell.angle_gamma   90.00
#
_symmetry.space_group_name_H-M   'P 1'
#
loop_
_entity.id
_entity.type
_entity.pdbx_description
1 polymer ?
#
loop_
_entity_poly.entity_id
_entity_poly.type
_entity_poly.pdbx_seq_one_letter_code
_entity_poly.pdbx_strand_id
1 'polypeptide(L)'
;MGGSKGMTELRRGVLGPCVLALLEDRPRFGLELVRDLSEEGSLLTSDGTVYPLLNRLRDSGLVISEWRDEAGQRPRRYYAITPAGRRVLAEFRSDWIEFAASIARVIRPASRAPGADQP
;
A
#
# COMPACT_ATOMS: atom_id res chain seq x y z
N MET A 1 -5.36 15.31 8.74
CA MET A 1 -6.72 14.97 8.28
C MET A 1 -7.04 13.54 8.73
N GLY A 2 -7.74 13.35 9.86
CA GLY A 2 -8.05 12.01 10.37
C GLY A 2 -9.17 11.38 9.55
N GLY A 3 -8.85 10.37 8.74
CA GLY A 3 -9.87 9.59 8.03
C GLY A 3 -10.79 8.87 9.03
N SER A 4 -12.02 8.55 8.61
CA SER A 4 -12.93 7.70 9.39
C SER A 4 -12.22 6.44 9.88
N LYS A 5 -12.54 5.95 11.09
CA LYS A 5 -11.95 4.75 11.69
C LYS A 5 -11.96 3.56 10.71
N GLY A 6 -13.04 3.40 9.92
CA GLY A 6 -13.14 2.36 8.90
C GLY A 6 -12.14 2.52 7.75
N MET A 7 -11.88 3.75 7.29
CA MET A 7 -10.89 4.01 6.24
C MET A 7 -9.46 3.73 6.73
N THR A 8 -9.18 3.98 8.01
CA THR A 8 -7.87 3.68 8.61
C THR A 8 -7.58 2.18 8.63
N GLU A 9 -8.57 1.35 8.97
CA GLU A 9 -8.40 -0.11 8.94
C GLU A 9 -8.31 -0.66 7.53
N LEU A 10 -9.08 -0.12 6.58
CA LEU A 10 -8.96 -0.50 5.16
C LEU A 10 -7.55 -0.20 4.62
N ARG A 11 -7.03 1.00 4.87
CA ARG A 11 -5.65 1.39 4.51
C ARG A 11 -4.63 0.42 5.10
N ARG A 12 -4.76 0.09 6.39
CA ARG A 12 -3.86 -0.87 7.06
C ARG A 12 -3.86 -2.23 6.37
N GLY A 13 -5.03 -2.69 5.91
CA GLY A 13 -5.19 -3.96 5.18
C GLY A 13 -4.52 -3.96 3.81
N VAL A 14 -4.66 -2.87 3.04
CA VAL A 14 -4.14 -2.79 1.66
C VAL A 14 -2.68 -2.35 1.57
N LEU A 15 -2.13 -1.73 2.61
CA LEU A 15 -0.78 -1.16 2.56
C LEU A 15 0.33 -2.21 2.37
N GLY A 16 0.16 -3.41 2.93
CA GLY A 16 1.11 -4.52 2.74
C GLY A 16 1.26 -4.90 1.26
N PRO A 17 0.16 -5.28 0.58
CA PRO A 17 0.15 -5.51 -0.85
C PRO A 17 0.68 -4.34 -1.70
N CYS A 18 0.39 -3.08 -1.33
CA CYS A 18 0.97 -1.91 -2.01
C CYS A 18 2.51 -1.90 -1.94
N VAL A 19 3.09 -2.18 -0.78
CA VAL A 19 4.56 -2.31 -0.62
C VAL A 19 5.09 -3.45 -1.49
N LEU A 20 4.43 -4.61 -1.50
CA LEU A 20 4.84 -5.73 -2.34
C LEU A 20 4.81 -5.36 -3.83
N ALA A 21 3.77 -4.64 -4.27
CA ALA A 21 3.67 -4.15 -5.65
C ALA A 21 4.82 -3.22 -6.03
N LEU A 22 5.18 -2.27 -5.16
CA LEU A 22 6.33 -1.38 -5.42
C LEU A 22 7.65 -2.14 -5.54
N LEU A 23 7.80 -3.24 -4.80
CA LEU A 23 9.00 -4.09 -4.82
C LEU A 23 9.03 -5.12 -5.96
N GLU A 24 7.97 -5.22 -6.77
CA GLU A 24 7.84 -6.25 -7.81
C GLU A 24 8.88 -6.08 -8.93
N ASP A 25 9.12 -4.84 -9.33
CA ASP A 25 10.02 -4.50 -10.44
C ASP A 25 11.50 -4.55 -10.05
N ARG A 26 11.84 -4.00 -8.88
CA ARG A 26 13.22 -3.91 -8.39
C ARG A 26 13.29 -3.78 -6.86
N PRO A 27 14.44 -4.13 -6.25
CA PRO A 27 14.71 -3.74 -4.89
C PRO A 27 14.67 -2.21 -4.73
N ARG A 28 14.09 -1.73 -3.62
CA ARG A 28 13.98 -0.30 -3.30
C ARG A 28 14.59 0.01 -1.94
N PHE A 29 15.15 1.20 -1.83
CA PHE A 29 15.59 1.75 -0.54
C PHE A 29 14.35 2.04 0.33
N GLY A 30 14.43 1.76 1.63
CA GLY A 30 13.30 1.97 2.55
C GLY A 30 12.69 3.37 2.49
N LEU A 31 13.50 4.42 2.29
CA LEU A 31 12.98 5.79 2.15
C LEU A 31 12.30 6.03 0.79
N GLU A 32 12.73 5.36 -0.29
CA GLU A 32 12.01 5.41 -1.58
C GLU A 32 10.58 4.89 -1.38
N LEU A 33 10.41 3.77 -0.67
CA LEU A 33 9.07 3.22 -0.37
C LEU A 33 8.20 4.19 0.44
N VAL A 34 8.78 4.90 1.42
CA VAL A 34 8.05 5.93 2.17
C VAL A 34 7.59 7.05 1.22
N ARG A 35 8.49 7.56 0.38
CA ARG A 35 8.18 8.65 -0.56
C ARG A 35 7.11 8.24 -1.56
N ASP A 36 7.29 7.09 -2.23
CA ASP A 36 6.37 6.57 -3.24
C ASP A 36 4.95 6.37 -2.64
N LEU A 37 4.85 5.87 -1.42
CA LEU A 37 3.56 5.67 -0.74
C LEU A 37 2.93 6.98 -0.24
N SER A 38 3.73 7.98 0.12
CA SER A 38 3.24 9.28 0.60
C SER A 38 2.78 10.17 -0.56
N GLU A 39 3.37 10.02 -1.75
CA GLU A 39 2.92 10.66 -2.98
C GLU A 39 1.53 10.16 -3.42
N GLU A 40 1.23 8.88 -3.16
CA GLU A 40 -0.10 8.28 -3.29
C GLU A 40 -1.00 8.65 -2.10
N GLY A 41 -1.28 9.94 -1.94
CA GLY A 41 -1.80 10.60 -0.72
C GLY A 41 -3.09 10.06 -0.08
N SER A 42 -3.71 9.02 -0.65
CA SER A 42 -4.82 8.28 -0.04
C SER A 42 -4.41 7.01 0.72
N LEU A 43 -3.18 6.52 0.55
CA LEU A 43 -2.73 5.23 1.09
C LEU A 43 -2.14 5.35 2.50
N LEU A 44 -1.41 6.42 2.79
CA LEU A 44 -0.76 6.61 4.08
C LEU A 44 -1.51 7.63 4.96
N THR A 45 -1.60 7.30 6.25
CA THR A 45 -2.05 8.23 7.30
C THR A 45 -0.86 8.86 8.04
N SER A 46 0.32 8.22 8.00
CA SER A 46 1.58 8.72 8.57
C SER A 46 2.77 7.92 8.05
N ASP A 47 3.87 8.61 7.72
CA ASP A 47 5.15 8.01 7.30
C ASP A 47 5.71 7.02 8.33
N GLY A 48 5.42 7.22 9.62
CA GLY A 48 5.87 6.33 10.71
C GLY A 48 5.31 4.91 10.65
N THR A 49 4.36 4.62 9.75
CA THR A 49 3.74 3.30 9.60
C THR A 49 4.50 2.37 8.66
N VAL A 50 5.38 2.91 7.80
CA VAL A 50 6.06 2.13 6.75
C VAL A 50 7.13 1.20 7.33
N TYR A 51 8.00 1.67 8.22
CA TYR A 51 9.06 0.82 8.80
C TYR A 51 8.53 -0.34 9.65
N PRO A 52 7.53 -0.15 10.55
CA PRO A 52 6.89 -1.27 11.23
C PRO A 52 6.23 -2.26 10.27
N LEU A 53 5.64 -1.79 9.16
CA LEU A 53 5.09 -2.66 8.12
C LEU A 53 6.21 -3.47 7.43
N LEU A 54 7.31 -2.84 7.04
CA LEU A 54 8.44 -3.52 6.41
C LEU A 54 9.04 -4.60 7.33
N ASN A 55 9.13 -4.34 8.63
CA ASN A 55 9.54 -5.35 9.61
C ASN A 55 8.56 -6.53 9.60
N ARG A 56 7.24 -6.30 9.68
CA ARG A 56 6.25 -7.38 9.63
C ARG A 56 6.33 -8.19 8.35
N LEU A 57 6.44 -7.55 7.18
CA LEU A 57 6.56 -8.24 5.90
C LEU A 57 7.82 -9.11 5.83
N ARG A 58 8.93 -8.64 6.42
CA ARG A 58 10.18 -9.40 6.51
C ARG A 58 10.02 -10.59 7.45
N ASP A 59 9.44 -10.37 8.61
CA ASP A 59 9.24 -11.42 9.62
C ASP A 59 8.26 -12.50 9.11
N SER A 60 7.32 -12.14 8.23
CA SER A 60 6.46 -13.06 7.46
C SER A 60 7.14 -13.71 6.24
N GLY A 61 8.41 -13.39 5.95
CA GLY A 61 9.14 -13.95 4.80
C GLY A 61 8.68 -13.45 3.41
N LEU A 62 7.86 -12.40 3.35
CA LEU A 62 7.33 -11.85 2.09
C LEU A 62 8.32 -10.88 1.43
N VAL A 63 9.21 -10.28 2.22
CA VAL A 63 10.33 -9.47 1.75
C VAL A 63 11.62 -9.89 2.43
N ILE A 64 12.74 -9.68 1.75
CA ILE A 64 14.08 -9.72 2.35
C ILE A 64 14.64 -8.31 2.41
N SER A 65 15.65 -8.11 3.26
CA SER A 65 16.34 -6.83 3.36
C SER A 65 17.85 -7.01 3.34
N GLU A 66 18.54 -6.13 2.65
CA GLU A 66 19.99 -6.13 2.49
C GLU A 66 20.53 -4.73 2.83
N TRP A 67 21.62 -4.68 3.58
CA TRP A 67 22.39 -3.45 3.73
C TRP A 67 23.35 -3.32 2.55
N ARG A 68 23.30 -2.19 1.85
CA ARG A 68 24.21 -1.88 0.77
C ARG A 68 25.07 -0.69 1.16
N ASP A 69 26.38 -0.91 1.07
CA ASP A 69 27.38 0.12 1.24
C ASP A 69 27.76 0.64 -0.15
N GLU A 70 27.39 1.88 -0.42
CA GLU A 70 27.86 2.61 -1.60
C GLU A 70 29.06 3.44 -1.16
N ALA A 71 30.17 3.38 -1.91
CA ALA A 71 31.43 4.02 -1.53
C ALA A 71 31.23 5.50 -1.15
N GLY A 72 31.54 5.83 0.10
CA GLY A 72 31.42 7.19 0.64
C GLY A 72 30.00 7.60 1.09
N GLN A 73 29.01 6.71 1.06
CA GLN A 73 27.65 6.98 1.53
C GLN A 73 27.33 6.20 2.81
N ARG A 74 26.36 6.70 3.58
CA ARG A 74 25.84 5.96 4.74
C ARG A 74 25.17 4.67 4.26
N PRO A 75 25.34 3.54 4.98
CA PRO A 75 24.68 2.27 4.64
C PRO A 75 23.18 2.46 4.42
N ARG A 76 22.66 1.92 3.32
CA ARG A 76 21.24 1.98 2.97
C ARG A 76 20.63 0.60 3.03
N ARG A 77 19.45 0.51 3.66
CA ARG A 77 18.70 -0.75 3.72
C ARG A 77 17.75 -0.86 2.54
N TYR A 78 18.04 -1.79 1.64
CA TYR A 78 17.20 -2.16 0.51
C TYR A 78 16.27 -3.30 0.89
N TYR A 79 15.09 -3.30 0.30
CA TYR A 79 14.10 -4.36 0.43
C TYR A 79 13.84 -4.96 -0.95
N ALA A 80 13.61 -6.27 -0.99
CA ALA A 80 13.25 -6.99 -2.20
C ALA A 80 12.13 -7.99 -1.89
N ILE A 81 11.17 -8.13 -2.81
CA ILE A 81 10.09 -9.11 -2.70
C ILE A 81 10.61 -10.54 -2.87
N THR A 82 10.13 -11.47 -2.05
CA THR A 82 10.46 -12.90 -2.17
C THR A 82 9.50 -13.62 -3.13
N PRO A 83 9.80 -14.86 -3.55
CA PRO A 83 8.82 -15.68 -4.27
C PRO A 83 7.50 -15.86 -3.51
N ALA A 84 7.55 -15.97 -2.18
CA ALA A 84 6.34 -16.03 -1.35
C ALA A 84 5.56 -14.70 -1.39
N GLY A 85 6.25 -13.56 -1.29
CA GLY A 85 5.65 -12.24 -1.44
C GLY A 85 4.96 -12.05 -2.79
N ARG A 86 5.57 -12.53 -3.89
CA ARG A 86 4.97 -12.46 -5.23
C ARG A 86 3.68 -13.27 -5.34
N ARG A 87 3.61 -14.46 -4.73
CA ARG A 87 2.36 -15.26 -4.70
C ARG A 87 1.25 -14.54 -3.94
N VAL A 88 1.56 -14.05 -2.74
CA VAL A 88 0.60 -13.27 -1.93
C VAL A 88 0.09 -12.03 -2.68
N LEU A 89 0.99 -11.32 -3.39
CA LEU A 89 0.59 -10.18 -4.20
C LEU A 89 -0.34 -10.58 -5.36
N ALA A 90 -0.05 -11.69 -6.05
CA ALA A 90 -0.87 -12.18 -7.15
C ALA A 90 -2.27 -12.62 -6.70
N GLU A 91 -2.37 -13.32 -5.57
CA GLU A 91 -3.63 -13.68 -4.91
C GLU A 91 -4.42 -12.42 -4.55
N PHE A 92 -3.78 -11.47 -3.85
CA PHE A 92 -4.42 -10.22 -3.46
C PHE A 92 -4.92 -9.41 -4.67
N ARG A 93 -4.16 -9.34 -5.77
CA ARG A 93 -4.59 -8.64 -6.99
C ARG A 93 -5.87 -9.22 -7.57
N SER A 94 -5.99 -10.55 -7.57
CA SER A 94 -7.16 -11.25 -8.09
C SER A 94 -8.40 -10.95 -7.24
N ASP A 95 -8.26 -11.09 -5.91
CA ASP A 95 -9.36 -10.86 -4.96
C ASP A 95 -9.78 -9.38 -4.91
N TRP A 96 -8.80 -8.47 -4.96
CA TRP A 96 -9.04 -7.03 -4.81
C TRP A 96 -9.90 -6.45 -5.92
N ILE A 97 -9.69 -6.88 -7.17
CA ILE A 97 -10.45 -6.37 -8.33
C ILE A 97 -11.94 -6.65 -8.14
N GLU A 98 -12.31 -7.88 -7.78
CA GLU A 98 -13.70 -8.27 -7.58
C GLU A 98 -14.31 -7.59 -6.34
N PHE A 99 -13.55 -7.53 -5.25
CA PHE A 99 -13.98 -6.91 -4.01
C PHE A 99 -14.23 -5.41 -4.16
N ALA A 100 -13.29 -4.68 -4.75
CA ALA A 100 -13.43 -3.23 -4.98
C ALA A 100 -14.61 -2.91 -5.89
N ALA A 101 -14.82 -3.70 -6.95
CA ALA A 101 -15.98 -3.56 -7.83
C ALA A 101 -17.30 -3.80 -7.08
N SER A 102 -17.35 -4.79 -6.19
CA SER A 102 -18.53 -5.08 -5.36
C SER A 102 -18.83 -3.94 -4.38
N ILE A 103 -17.81 -3.39 -3.71
CA ILE A 103 -17.95 -2.21 -2.86
C ILE A 103 -18.52 -1.04 -3.66
N ALA A 104 -17.94 -0.72 -4.83
CA ALA A 104 -18.37 0.40 -5.65
C ALA A 104 -19.83 0.28 -6.13
N ARG A 105 -20.33 -0.95 -6.35
CA ARG A 105 -21.72 -1.20 -6.72
C ARG A 105 -22.70 -0.97 -5.58
N VAL A 106 -22.31 -1.31 -4.35
CA VAL A 106 -23.17 -1.25 -3.14
C VAL A 106 -23.10 0.15 -2.51
N ILE A 107 -21.90 0.70 -2.34
CA ILE A 107 -21.66 2.04 -1.79
C ILE A 107 -21.65 3.05 -2.94
N ARG A 108 -22.80 3.26 -3.56
CA ARG A 108 -22.95 4.35 -4.54
C ARG A 108 -23.08 5.68 -3.80
N PRO A 109 -22.54 6.78 -4.35
CA PRO A 109 -22.93 8.10 -3.90
C PRO A 109 -24.45 8.19 -3.99
N ALA A 110 -25.11 8.65 -2.92
CA ALA A 110 -26.53 8.95 -2.97
C ALA A 110 -26.75 9.88 -4.18
N SER A 111 -27.54 9.42 -5.15
CA SER A 111 -27.90 10.24 -6.29
C SER A 111 -28.64 11.44 -5.73
N ARG A 112 -28.00 12.61 -5.68
CA ARG A 112 -28.72 13.85 -5.43
C ARG A 112 -29.57 14.06 -6.67
N ALA A 113 -30.85 13.67 -6.59
CA ALA A 113 -31.79 13.86 -7.67
C ALA A 113 -31.79 15.35 -8.06
N PRO A 114 -31.67 15.69 -9.35
CA PRO A 114 -31.95 17.04 -9.80
C PRO A 114 -33.46 17.25 -9.68
N GLY A 115 -33.88 17.83 -8.56
CA GLY A 115 -35.24 18.26 -8.30
C GLY A 115 -35.22 19.69 -7.79
N ALA A 116 -35.12 20.64 -8.72
CA ALA A 116 -35.66 22.00 -8.62
C ALA A 116 -35.40 22.74 -9.94
N ASP A 117 -35.90 22.17 -11.05
CA ASP A 117 -36.50 23.03 -12.06
C ASP A 117 -38.00 22.83 -11.91
N GLN A 118 -38.69 23.87 -11.47
CA GLN A 118 -40.11 24.06 -11.75
C GLN A 118 -40.37 25.58 -11.78
N PRO A 119 -41.28 26.00 -12.68
CA PRO A 119 -41.28 27.32 -13.32
C PRO A 119 -41.75 28.46 -12.42
#